data_AF-Q5JY01-F1
#
_entry.id   AF-Q5JY01-F1
#
_cell.length_a   1.000
_cell.length_b   1.000
_cell.length_c   1.000
_cell.angle_alpha   90.00
_cell.angle_beta   90.00
_cell.angle_gamma   90.00
#
_symmetry.space_group_name_H-M   'P 1'
#
loop_
_entity.id
_entity.type
_entity.pdbx_description
1 polymer ?
#
loop_
_entity_poly.entity_id
_entity_poly.type
_entity_poly.pdbx_seq_one_letter_code
_entity_poly.pdbx_strand_id
1 'polypeptide(L)'
;MKRTVCAKSIFELWGHGQSPEELYSSLKNYPVEKMVPFLHSDSTYKIKIHTFNKTLTQEEKIKRIDALEFLPFEGKVNLKKPQHVFSVLEDYG
;
A
#
# COMPACT_ATOMS: atom_id res chain seq x y z
N MET A 1 -19.22 8.06 6.86
CA MET A 1 -18.73 9.46 6.81
C MET A 1 -19.35 10.16 5.62
N LYS A 2 -20.17 11.21 5.82
CA LYS A 2 -20.92 11.86 4.72
C LYS A 2 -20.50 13.30 4.42
N ARG A 3 -19.64 13.92 5.23
CA ARG A 3 -19.20 15.32 5.05
C ARG A 3 -17.81 15.57 5.65
N THR A 4 -16.76 15.35 4.86
CA THR A 4 -15.43 15.88 5.14
C THR A 4 -15.04 16.76 3.95
N VAL A 5 -14.92 18.07 4.18
CA VAL A 5 -14.78 19.07 3.10
C VAL A 5 -13.31 19.32 2.73
N CYS A 6 -12.37 19.00 3.63
CA CYS A 6 -10.93 19.22 3.44
C CYS A 6 -10.10 17.93 3.26
N ALA A 7 -10.72 16.75 3.32
CA ALA A 7 -9.99 15.50 3.15
C ALA A 7 -9.82 15.19 1.67
N LYS A 8 -8.57 15.16 1.20
CA LYS A 8 -8.23 14.83 -0.19
C LYS A 8 -8.41 13.33 -0.47
N SER A 9 -8.15 12.48 0.52
CA SER A 9 -8.30 11.02 0.43
C SER A 9 -8.33 10.42 1.83
N ILE A 10 -9.00 9.29 1.99
CA ILE A 10 -9.00 8.47 3.20
C ILE A 10 -8.33 7.16 2.83
N PHE A 11 -7.37 6.74 3.64
CA PHE A 11 -6.64 5.49 3.46
C PHE A 11 -6.88 4.63 4.69
N GLU A 12 -7.04 3.32 4.47
CA GLU A 12 -7.02 2.36 5.55
C GLU A 12 -5.56 2.14 5.97
N LEU A 13 -5.25 2.30 7.26
CA LEU A 13 -3.89 2.14 7.76
C LEU A 13 -3.64 0.66 8.04
N TRP A 14 -2.81 0.04 7.21
CA TRP A 14 -2.44 -1.37 7.32
C TRP A 14 -1.18 -1.59 8.16
N GLY A 15 -0.30 -0.60 8.21
CA GLY A 15 0.94 -0.68 8.96
C GLY A 15 1.65 0.66 8.94
N HIS A 16 2.49 0.87 9.93
CA HIS A 16 3.37 2.02 10.02
C HIS A 16 4.70 1.59 10.62
N GLY A 17 5.76 2.33 10.34
CA GLY A 17 7.10 2.11 10.87
C GLY A 17 7.99 3.29 10.54
N GLN A 18 9.04 3.50 11.34
CA GLN A 18 10.06 4.51 11.03
C GLN A 18 11.10 3.97 10.04
N SER A 19 11.25 2.64 10.02
CA SER A 19 12.10 1.92 9.06
C SER A 19 11.25 1.00 8.17
N PRO A 20 11.72 0.70 6.94
CA PRO A 20 11.03 -0.24 6.06
C PRO A 20 10.82 -1.61 6.72
N GLU A 21 11.80 -2.10 7.48
CA GLU A 21 11.72 -3.38 8.19
C GLU A 21 10.61 -3.40 9.25
N GLU A 22 10.44 -2.30 9.99
CA GLU A 22 9.35 -2.14 10.95
C GLU A 22 8.00 -2.06 10.24
N LEU A 23 7.93 -1.33 9.12
CA LEU A 23 6.72 -1.27 8.30
C LEU A 23 6.31 -2.66 7.82
N TYR A 24 7.26 -3.46 7.31
CA TYR A 24 6.99 -4.83 6.86
C TYR A 24 6.56 -5.73 8.02
N SER A 25 7.20 -5.60 9.19
CA SER A 25 6.83 -6.35 10.39
C SER A 25 5.43 -5.99 10.88
N SER A 26 5.11 -4.70 10.88
CA SER A 26 3.79 -4.16 11.23
C SER A 26 2.72 -4.65 10.26
N LEU A 27 3.00 -4.62 8.95
CA LEU A 27 2.12 -5.16 7.91
C LEU A 27 1.91 -6.67 8.07
N LYS A 28 2.97 -7.42 8.40
CA LYS A 28 2.88 -8.87 8.60
C LYS A 28 2.10 -9.24 9.87
N ASN A 29 2.15 -8.37 10.88
CA ASN A 29 1.38 -8.52 12.11
C ASN A 29 -0.06 -8.02 11.98
N TYR A 30 -0.39 -7.30 10.90
CA TYR A 30 -1.75 -6.86 10.64
C TYR A 30 -2.64 -8.05 10.27
N PRO A 31 -3.87 -8.12 10.80
CA PRO A 31 -4.74 -9.27 10.57
C PRO A 31 -5.06 -9.43 9.09
N VAL A 32 -4.57 -10.53 8.53
CA VAL A 32 -4.76 -10.90 7.13
C VAL A 32 -6.25 -11.00 6.79
N GLU A 33 -7.11 -11.38 7.74
CA GLU A 33 -8.58 -11.39 7.59
C GLU A 33 -9.18 -10.05 7.13
N LYS A 34 -8.58 -8.92 7.55
CA LYS A 34 -9.01 -7.60 7.09
C LYS A 34 -8.48 -7.28 5.69
N MET A 35 -7.36 -7.88 5.29
CA MET A 35 -6.75 -7.68 3.98
C MET A 35 -7.38 -8.60 2.92
N VAL A 36 -7.71 -9.85 3.26
CA VAL A 36 -8.32 -10.89 2.42
C VAL A 36 -9.44 -10.35 1.49
N PRO A 37 -10.44 -9.57 1.97
CA PRO A 37 -11.49 -9.04 1.08
C PRO A 37 -10.95 -8.08 0.01
N PHE A 38 -9.81 -7.43 0.23
CA PHE A 38 -9.16 -6.52 -0.72
C PHE A 38 -8.10 -7.21 -1.58
N LEU A 39 -7.60 -8.36 -1.12
CA LEU A 39 -6.57 -9.16 -1.78
C LEU A 39 -7.14 -10.27 -2.68
N HIS A 40 -8.47 -10.37 -2.77
CA HIS A 40 -9.16 -11.40 -3.55
C HIS A 40 -8.71 -11.44 -5.03
N SER A 41 -8.58 -12.64 -5.60
CA SER A 41 -8.09 -12.86 -6.98
C SER A 41 -8.98 -12.27 -8.07
N ASP A 42 -10.26 -12.04 -7.74
CA ASP A 42 -11.24 -11.41 -8.62
C ASP A 42 -11.07 -9.88 -8.69
N SER A 43 -10.40 -9.30 -7.69
CA SER A 43 -10.15 -7.88 -7.59
C SER A 43 -8.84 -7.49 -8.26
N THR A 44 -8.80 -6.27 -8.77
CA THR A 44 -7.58 -5.69 -9.31
C THR A 44 -7.04 -4.61 -8.39
N TYR A 45 -5.72 -4.54 -8.24
CA TYR A 45 -5.12 -3.53 -7.39
C TYR A 45 -3.96 -2.79 -8.04
N LYS A 46 -3.64 -1.62 -7.49
CA LYS A 46 -2.49 -0.81 -7.88
C LYS A 46 -1.76 -0.34 -6.64
N ILE A 47 -0.46 -0.60 -6.59
CA ILE A 47 0.41 -0.05 -5.57
C ILE A 47 0.98 1.27 -6.08
N LYS A 48 0.85 2.32 -5.27
CA LYS A 48 1.47 3.63 -5.48
C LYS A 48 2.43 3.88 -4.34
N ILE A 49 3.63 4.32 -4.68
CA ILE A 49 4.63 4.73 -3.71
C ILE A 49 4.72 6.25 -3.79
N HIS A 50 4.36 6.88 -2.68
CA HIS A 50 4.43 8.31 -2.47
C HIS A 50 5.60 8.57 -1.53
N THR A 51 6.60 9.28 -2.06
CA THR A 51 7.79 9.66 -1.29
C THR A 51 7.77 11.16 -1.08
N PHE A 52 7.86 11.59 0.16
CA PHE A 52 8.02 12.98 0.56
C PHE A 52 9.48 13.26 0.87
N ASN A 53 9.97 14.44 0.52
CA ASN A 53 11.36 14.89 0.69
C ASN A 53 12.46 14.14 -0.11
N LYS A 54 12.12 13.06 -0.82
CA LYS A 54 13.06 12.31 -1.65
C LYS A 54 12.39 11.78 -2.92
N THR A 55 13.11 11.78 -4.03
CA THR A 55 12.66 11.15 -5.27
C THR A 55 13.18 9.72 -5.32
N LEU A 56 12.29 8.73 -5.18
CA LEU A 56 12.65 7.34 -5.45
C LEU A 56 12.70 7.07 -6.96
N THR A 57 13.73 6.36 -7.39
CA THR A 57 13.85 5.80 -8.74
C THR A 57 12.81 4.70 -8.96
N GLN A 58 12.55 4.35 -10.23
CA GLN A 58 11.62 3.25 -10.55
C GLN A 58 12.07 1.92 -9.94
N GLU A 59 13.36 1.63 -9.94
CA GLU A 59 13.91 0.41 -9.33
C GLU A 59 13.58 0.31 -7.85
N GLU A 60 13.76 1.39 -7.08
CA GLU A 60 13.45 1.39 -5.65
C GLU A 60 11.94 1.24 -5.40
N LYS A 61 11.11 1.83 -6.27
CA LYS A 61 9.66 1.61 -6.23
C LYS A 61 9.31 0.15 -6.49
N ILE A 62 9.94 -0.47 -7.47
CA ILE A 62 9.73 -1.89 -7.77
C ILE A 62 10.19 -2.74 -6.59
N LYS A 63 11.36 -2.48 -5.98
CA LYS A 63 11.81 -3.19 -4.77
C LYS A 63 10.83 -3.08 -3.61
N ARG A 64 10.18 -1.93 -3.42
CA ARG A 64 9.12 -1.79 -2.38
C ARG A 64 7.89 -2.62 -2.71
N ILE A 65 7.50 -2.69 -3.98
CA ILE A 65 6.38 -3.52 -4.43
C ILE A 65 6.71 -5.00 -4.23
N ASP A 66 7.90 -5.41 -4.63
CA ASP A 66 8.43 -6.78 -4.47
C ASP A 66 8.53 -7.16 -2.98
N ALA A 67 8.99 -6.22 -2.16
CA ALA A 67 8.99 -6.35 -0.71
C ALA A 67 7.59 -6.34 -0.09
N LEU A 68 6.51 -6.05 -0.82
CA LEU A 68 5.12 -6.24 -0.36
C LEU A 68 4.53 -7.55 -0.88
N GLU A 69 5.18 -8.22 -1.82
CA GLU A 69 4.74 -9.48 -2.43
C GLU A 69 4.69 -10.65 -1.41
N PHE A 70 5.27 -10.48 -0.21
CA PHE A 70 5.10 -11.44 0.90
C PHE A 70 3.67 -11.50 1.44
N LEU A 71 2.87 -10.45 1.23
CA LEU A 71 1.46 -10.48 1.55
C LEU A 71 0.74 -11.34 0.50
N PRO A 72 -0.30 -12.09 0.87
CA PRO A 72 -1.04 -12.93 -0.06
C PRO A 72 -1.92 -12.09 -0.99
N PHE A 73 -1.30 -11.26 -1.83
CA PHE A 73 -1.95 -10.53 -2.91
C PHE A 73 -2.38 -11.54 -3.98
N GLU A 74 -3.54 -12.15 -3.82
CA GLU A 74 -4.09 -13.04 -4.85
C GLU A 74 -4.70 -12.26 -6.03
N GLY A 75 -5.00 -10.97 -5.82
CA GLY A 75 -5.52 -10.04 -6.83
C GLY A 75 -4.60 -9.81 -8.03
N LYS A 76 -5.15 -9.34 -9.14
CA LYS A 76 -4.35 -8.98 -10.33
C LYS A 76 -3.86 -7.53 -10.25
N VAL A 77 -2.56 -7.30 -10.47
CA VAL A 77 -2.02 -5.94 -10.61
C VAL A 77 -2.58 -5.27 -11.87
N ASN A 78 -3.34 -4.18 -11.71
CA ASN A 78 -3.90 -3.42 -12.82
C ASN A 78 -3.55 -1.93 -12.70
N LEU A 79 -2.62 -1.49 -13.53
CA LEU A 79 -2.16 -0.10 -13.55
C LEU A 79 -3.16 0.87 -14.20
N LYS A 80 -4.07 0.36 -15.05
CA LYS A 80 -5.04 1.17 -15.83
C LYS A 80 -6.35 1.44 -15.07
N LYS A 81 -6.97 0.40 -14.50
CA LYS A 81 -8.23 0.52 -13.75
C LYS A 81 -8.23 -0.42 -12.53
N PRO A 82 -7.51 -0.07 -11.46
CA PRO A 82 -7.54 -0.84 -10.22
C PRO A 82 -8.87 -0.65 -9.48
N GLN A 83 -9.39 -1.71 -8.88
CA GLN A 83 -10.47 -1.63 -7.89
C GLN A 83 -9.94 -1.14 -6.54
N HIS A 84 -8.73 -1.57 -6.16
CA HIS A 84 -8.08 -1.18 -4.91
C HIS A 84 -6.77 -0.45 -5.17
N VAL A 85 -6.54 0.66 -4.46
CA VAL A 85 -5.29 1.42 -4.57
C VAL A 85 -4.59 1.36 -3.22
N PHE A 86 -3.43 0.71 -3.20
CA PHE A 86 -2.54 0.68 -2.04
C PHE A 86 -1.54 1.81 -2.17
N SER A 87 -1.44 2.66 -1.14
CA SER A 87 -0.49 3.76 -1.12
C SER A 87 0.52 3.54 -0.03
N VAL A 88 1.78 3.41 -0.40
CA VAL A 88 2.92 3.44 0.52
C VAL A 88 3.35 4.89 0.64
N LEU A 89 3.34 5.43 1.85
CA LEU A 89 3.78 6.78 2.15
C LEU A 89 5.11 6.68 2.88
N GLU A 90 6.19 7.09 2.22
CA GLU A 90 7.52 7.20 2.81
C GLU A 90 7.86 8.68 2.96
N ASP A 91 7.98 9.14 4.21
CA ASP A 91 8.41 10.50 4.52
C ASP A 91 9.89 10.48 4.90
N TYR A 92 10.71 11.24 4.18
CA TYR A 92 12.16 11.28 4.36
C TYR A 92 12.66 12.53 5.09
N GLY A 93 11.80 13.31 5.78
CA GLY A 93 12.19 14.33 6.76
C GLY A 93 13.11 15.44 6.28
#